data_AF-A0AAD7FVJ8-F1
#
_entry.id   AF-A0AAD7FVJ8-F1
#
_cell.length_a   1.000
_cell.length_b   1.000
_cell.length_c   1.000
_cell.angle_alpha   90.00
_cell.angle_beta   90.00
_cell.angle_gamma   90.00
#
_symmetry.space_group_name_H-M   'P 1'
#
loop_
_entity.id
_entity.type
_entity.pdbx_description
1 polymer ?
#
loop_
_entity_poly.entity_id
_entity_poly.type
_entity_poly.pdbx_seq_one_letter_code
_entity_poly.pdbx_strand_id
1 'polypeptide(L)'
;MRDGFLWDGKKARIAHRTMNLPLLEGGKQILDIESRNEAIDLWNLKEFLKDDNERENWAYFAESTITHRWNTSQPDNKQGTLRRLFLQNIRIPNWRTNQLAYDLRRMIQTARKYNLEFTGLSISKDIRLQMPIWSHVGVRDITPTRWGIS
;
A
#
# COMPACT_ATOMS: atom_id res chain seq x y z
N MET A 1 5.29 -8.52 19.63
CA MET A 1 6.39 -8.46 20.63
C MET A 1 6.26 -9.70 21.51
N ARG A 2 7.32 -10.44 21.85
CA ARG A 2 7.17 -11.62 22.72
C ARG A 2 6.87 -11.14 24.15
N ASP A 3 5.73 -11.54 24.71
CA ASP A 3 5.24 -11.10 26.03
C ASP A 3 6.27 -11.26 27.17
N GLY A 4 7.24 -12.16 27.00
CA GLY A 4 8.27 -12.44 28.00
C GLY A 4 9.24 -11.29 28.30
N PHE A 5 9.43 -10.31 27.41
CA PHE A 5 10.40 -9.22 27.67
C PHE A 5 9.90 -8.26 28.75
N LEU A 6 8.63 -7.86 28.69
CA LEU A 6 8.08 -6.84 29.59
C LEU A 6 7.68 -7.40 30.96
N TRP A 7 7.47 -8.72 31.02
CA TRP A 7 6.96 -9.43 32.19
C TRP A 7 7.94 -10.45 32.75
N ASP A 8 9.20 -10.42 32.32
CA ASP A 8 10.27 -11.32 32.81
C ASP A 8 9.85 -12.80 32.73
N GLY A 9 9.36 -13.21 31.56
CA GLY A 9 8.84 -14.56 31.30
C GLY A 9 7.47 -14.88 31.93
N LYS A 10 6.85 -13.97 32.69
CA LYS A 10 5.52 -14.17 33.29
C LYS A 10 4.41 -13.83 32.29
N LYS A 11 3.23 -14.44 32.47
CA LYS A 11 2.04 -14.14 31.67
C LYS A 11 1.56 -12.72 31.95
N ALA A 12 1.36 -11.93 30.89
CA ALA A 12 0.82 -10.58 30.99
C ALA A 12 -0.54 -10.58 31.71
N ARG A 13 -0.70 -9.71 32.72
CA ARG A 13 -1.96 -9.53 33.46
C ARG A 13 -2.86 -8.44 32.88
N ILE A 14 -2.32 -7.65 31.95
CA ILE A 14 -2.98 -6.49 31.34
C ILE A 14 -3.01 -6.72 29.84
N ALA A 15 -4.10 -6.35 29.18
CA ALA A 15 -4.21 -6.44 27.72
C ALA A 15 -3.27 -5.42 27.04
N HIS A 16 -2.68 -5.78 25.90
CA HIS A 16 -1.75 -4.91 25.16
C HIS A 16 -2.35 -3.54 24.82
N ARG A 17 -3.64 -3.52 24.43
CA ARG A 17 -4.40 -2.27 24.17
C ARG A 17 -4.36 -1.28 25.33
N THR A 18 -4.42 -1.77 26.57
CA THR A 18 -4.41 -0.94 27.78
C THR A 18 -3.00 -0.45 28.09
N MET A 19 -1.96 -1.23 27.76
CA MET A 19 -0.57 -0.82 27.95
C MET A 19 -0.16 0.37 27.06
N ASN A 20 -0.78 0.50 25.89
CA ASN A 20 -0.52 1.58 24.93
C ASN A 20 -1.22 2.90 25.31
N LEU A 21 -2.14 2.90 26.28
CA LEU A 21 -2.87 4.11 26.70
C LEU A 21 -1.95 5.12 27.43
N PRO A 22 -2.36 6.41 27.49
CA PRO A 22 -1.67 7.42 28.29
C PRO A 22 -1.58 7.03 29.77
N LEU A 23 -0.56 7.57 30.46
CA LEU A 23 -0.34 7.33 31.89
C LEU A 23 -1.56 7.73 32.75
N LEU A 24 -2.25 8.80 32.34
CA LEU A 24 -3.45 9.32 33.02
C LEU A 24 -4.65 8.37 32.94
N GLU A 25 -4.68 7.47 31.95
CA GLU A 25 -5.75 6.47 31.76
C GLU A 25 -5.34 5.09 32.29
N GLY A 26 -4.26 5.03 33.09
CA GLY A 26 -3.73 3.78 33.64
C GLY A 26 -2.94 2.95 32.64
N GLY A 27 -2.57 3.52 31.49
CA GLY A 27 -1.66 2.90 30.54
C GLY A 27 -0.20 3.07 30.93
N LYS A 28 0.68 2.32 30.26
CA LYS A 28 2.15 2.39 30.47
C LYS A 28 2.87 3.18 29.38
N GLN A 29 2.11 3.80 28.46
CA GLN A 29 2.65 4.50 27.30
C GLN A 29 3.66 3.63 26.52
N ILE A 30 3.40 2.33 26.46
CA ILE A 30 4.25 1.40 25.71
C ILE A 30 4.05 1.68 24.23
N LEU A 31 5.16 1.71 23.50
CA LEU A 31 5.16 1.99 22.07
C LEU A 31 4.37 0.91 21.33
N ASP A 32 3.32 1.34 20.63
CA ASP A 32 2.60 0.49 19.71
C ASP A 32 3.43 0.25 18.44
N ILE A 33 4.09 -0.90 18.41
CA ILE A 33 4.94 -1.31 17.29
C ILE A 33 4.12 -1.51 16.01
N GLU A 34 2.88 -2.00 16.11
CA GLU A 34 2.02 -2.22 14.94
C GLU A 34 1.63 -0.89 14.31
N SER A 35 1.14 0.04 15.13
CA SER A 35 0.82 1.40 14.67
C SER A 35 2.04 2.14 14.11
N ARG A 36 3.22 2.00 14.74
CA ARG A 36 4.47 2.58 14.22
C ARG A 36 4.86 1.99 12.87
N ASN A 37 4.77 0.67 12.73
CA ASN A 37 5.09 -0.02 11.49
C ASN A 37 4.17 0.40 10.35
N GLU A 38 2.87 0.58 10.63
CA GLU A 38 1.92 1.13 9.67
C GLU A 38 2.24 2.58 9.29
N ALA A 39 2.62 3.42 10.26
CA ALA A 39 3.03 4.79 9.99
C ALA A 39 4.28 4.86 9.09
N ILE A 40 5.25 3.95 9.27
CA ILE A 40 6.41 3.81 8.38
C ILE A 40 5.95 3.44 6.96
N ASP A 41 5.04 2.48 6.83
CA ASP A 41 4.50 2.07 5.53
C ASP A 41 3.76 3.22 4.83
N LEU A 42 3.00 4.03 5.58
CA LEU A 42 2.34 5.24 5.08
C LEU A 42 3.34 6.31 4.65
N TRP A 43 4.43 6.49 5.40
CA TRP A 43 5.47 7.42 5.03
C TRP A 43 6.17 7.00 3.73
N ASN A 44 6.54 5.72 3.63
CA ASN A 44 7.10 5.17 2.39
C ASN A 44 6.13 5.33 1.23
N LEU A 45 4.83 5.10 1.45
CA LEU A 45 3.83 5.30 0.42
C LEU A 45 3.71 6.78 -0.01
N LYS A 46 3.77 7.72 0.93
CA LYS A 46 3.81 9.15 0.63
C LYS A 46 5.02 9.50 -0.23
N GLU A 47 6.20 9.02 0.14
CA GLU A 47 7.44 9.19 -0.63
C GLU A 47 7.34 8.54 -2.02
N PHE A 48 6.71 7.37 -2.11
CA PHE A 48 6.47 6.66 -3.37
C PHE A 48 5.59 7.46 -4.34
N LEU A 49 4.63 8.22 -3.81
CA LEU A 49 3.64 9.01 -4.55
C LEU A 49 4.11 10.41 -4.96
N LYS A 50 5.31 10.84 -4.54
CA LYS A 50 5.86 12.14 -4.95
C LYS A 50 6.05 12.23 -6.47
N ASP A 51 6.03 13.45 -6.98
CA ASP A 51 6.32 13.72 -8.39
C ASP A 51 7.78 13.38 -8.74
N ASP A 52 8.02 13.12 -10.03
CA ASP A 52 9.30 12.58 -10.54
C ASP A 52 10.53 13.41 -10.12
N ASN A 53 10.37 14.73 -9.95
CA ASN A 53 11.46 15.62 -9.55
C ASN A 53 11.85 15.48 -8.07
N GLU A 54 10.96 14.99 -7.20
CA GLU A 54 11.18 14.83 -5.75
C GLU A 54 11.25 13.37 -5.32
N ARG A 55 11.12 12.45 -6.27
CA ARG A 55 10.97 11.03 -5.99
C ARG A 55 12.32 10.35 -5.78
N GLU A 56 12.42 9.61 -4.69
CA GLU A 56 13.65 8.89 -4.34
C GLU A 56 13.89 7.66 -5.25
N ASN A 57 15.17 7.32 -5.46
CA ASN A 57 15.59 6.23 -6.36
C ASN A 57 14.93 4.87 -6.04
N TRP A 58 14.70 4.56 -4.76
CA TRP A 58 14.08 3.30 -4.37
C TRP A 58 12.63 3.19 -4.86
N ALA A 59 11.91 4.31 -5.02
CA ALA A 59 10.53 4.31 -5.46
C ALA A 59 10.42 3.92 -6.94
N TYR A 60 11.37 4.33 -7.77
CA TYR A 60 11.51 3.87 -9.16
C TYR A 60 11.78 2.36 -9.23
N PHE A 61 12.63 1.85 -8.34
CA PHE A 61 12.92 0.41 -8.26
C PHE A 61 11.71 -0.39 -7.77
N ALA A 62 11.01 0.10 -6.75
CA ALA A 62 9.79 -0.50 -6.24
C ALA A 62 8.71 -0.58 -7.34
N GLU A 63 8.52 0.52 -8.08
CA GLU A 63 7.59 0.58 -9.20
C GLU A 63 7.96 -0.39 -10.31
N SER A 64 9.22 -0.40 -10.75
CA SER A 64 9.67 -1.31 -11.81
C SER A 64 9.51 -2.77 -11.39
N THR A 65 9.77 -3.10 -10.12
CA THR A 65 9.55 -4.44 -9.56
C THR A 65 8.08 -4.84 -9.59
N ILE A 66 7.18 -3.94 -9.16
CA ILE A 66 5.74 -4.21 -9.15
C ILE A 66 5.21 -4.32 -10.59
N THR A 67 5.59 -3.40 -11.47
CA THR A 67 5.20 -3.39 -12.89
C THR A 67 5.73 -4.60 -13.63
N HIS A 68 6.96 -5.02 -13.38
CA HIS A 68 7.54 -6.23 -13.98
C HIS A 68 6.70 -7.46 -13.61
N ARG A 69 6.42 -7.65 -12.31
CA ARG A 69 5.59 -8.76 -11.82
C ARG A 69 4.15 -8.69 -12.34
N TRP A 70 3.63 -7.49 -12.59
CA TRP A 70 2.32 -7.32 -13.20
C TRP A 70 2.31 -7.76 -14.67
N ASN A 71 3.25 -7.29 -15.47
CA ASN A 71 3.28 -7.57 -16.91
C ASN A 71 3.52 -9.06 -17.20
N THR A 72 4.31 -9.76 -16.38
CA THR A 72 4.60 -11.20 -16.58
C THR A 72 3.34 -12.08 -16.62
N SER A 73 2.24 -11.66 -16.00
CA SER A 73 1.00 -12.47 -16.00
C SER A 73 -0.21 -11.77 -16.61
N GLN A 74 0.00 -10.77 -17.46
CA GLN A 74 -0.98 -10.32 -18.44
C GLN A 74 -0.28 -10.18 -19.80
N PRO A 75 -0.25 -11.24 -20.64
CA PRO A 75 0.49 -11.22 -21.91
C PRO A 75 -0.02 -10.15 -22.89
N ASP A 76 -1.29 -9.76 -22.77
CA ASP A 76 -1.92 -8.74 -23.62
C ASP A 76 -1.62 -7.29 -23.17
N ASN A 77 -1.11 -7.09 -21.94
CA ASN A 77 -0.71 -5.78 -21.47
C ASN A 77 0.70 -5.49 -21.99
N LYS A 78 0.78 -4.65 -23.02
CA LYS A 78 2.06 -4.22 -23.61
C LYS A 78 3.01 -3.75 -22.50
N GLN A 79 4.21 -4.32 -22.47
CA GLN A 79 5.26 -3.95 -21.52
C GLN A 79 5.45 -2.43 -21.52
N GLY A 80 5.40 -1.79 -20.34
CA GLY A 80 5.58 -0.35 -20.18
C GLY A 80 4.31 0.45 -19.84
N THR A 81 3.15 -0.21 -19.75
CA THR A 81 1.87 0.50 -19.56
C THR A 81 1.63 0.98 -18.11
N LEU A 82 2.18 0.28 -17.11
CA LEU A 82 1.95 0.66 -15.72
C LEU A 82 3.02 1.63 -15.21
N ARG A 83 2.69 2.91 -15.28
CA ARG A 83 3.38 4.01 -14.59
C ARG A 83 2.46 4.64 -13.56
N ARG A 84 3.02 4.97 -12.40
CA ARG A 84 2.33 5.56 -11.25
C ARG A 84 1.14 4.69 -10.82
N LEU A 85 1.44 3.44 -10.46
CA LEU A 85 0.47 2.37 -10.13
C LEU A 85 -0.71 2.81 -9.25
N PHE A 86 -0.45 3.57 -8.19
CA PHE A 86 -1.48 4.04 -7.26
C PHE A 86 -2.33 5.21 -7.79
N LEU A 87 -1.90 5.85 -8.87
CA LEU A 87 -2.70 6.88 -9.56
C LEU A 87 -3.63 6.28 -10.62
N GLN A 88 -3.50 4.99 -10.92
CA GLN A 88 -4.34 4.28 -11.87
C GLN A 88 -5.39 3.46 -11.12
N ASN A 89 -6.56 3.25 -11.71
CA ASN A 89 -7.58 2.35 -11.14
C ASN A 89 -7.17 0.88 -11.35
N ILE A 90 -6.16 0.42 -10.59
CA ILE A 90 -5.60 -0.92 -10.72
C ILE A 90 -5.75 -1.67 -9.41
N ARG A 91 -6.48 -2.79 -9.49
CA ARG A 91 -6.57 -3.75 -8.40
C ARG A 91 -5.51 -4.84 -8.56
N ILE A 92 -4.43 -4.75 -7.78
CA ILE A 92 -3.42 -5.80 -7.76
C ILE A 92 -3.98 -7.05 -7.05
N PRO A 93 -4.00 -8.26 -7.63
CA PRO A 93 -4.54 -9.42 -6.94
C PRO A 93 -3.59 -9.91 -5.83
N ASN A 94 -4.16 -10.44 -4.75
CA ASN A 94 -3.43 -10.82 -3.53
C ASN A 94 -2.32 -11.86 -3.77
N TRP A 95 -2.53 -12.80 -4.69
CA TRP A 95 -1.56 -13.83 -5.00
C TRP A 95 -0.26 -13.27 -5.61
N ARG A 96 -0.31 -12.11 -6.27
CA ARG A 96 0.89 -11.43 -6.80
C ARG A 96 1.59 -10.59 -5.75
N THR A 97 0.84 -9.95 -4.86
CA THR A 97 1.45 -9.23 -3.74
C THR A 97 2.28 -10.15 -2.85
N ASN A 98 1.95 -11.44 -2.79
CA ASN A 98 2.73 -12.44 -2.06
C ASN A 98 4.08 -12.80 -2.68
N GLN A 99 4.31 -12.46 -3.96
CA GLN A 99 5.59 -12.68 -4.64
C GLN A 99 6.51 -11.45 -4.59
N LEU A 100 6.01 -10.32 -4.05
CA LEU A 100 6.81 -9.13 -3.83
C LEU A 100 7.64 -9.28 -2.54
N ALA A 101 8.70 -8.46 -2.44
CA ALA A 101 9.43 -8.31 -1.19
C ALA A 101 8.47 -7.93 -0.05
N TYR A 102 8.80 -8.39 1.16
CA TYR A 102 7.94 -8.25 2.33
C TYR A 102 7.48 -6.79 2.55
N ASP A 103 8.39 -5.83 2.42
CA ASP A 103 8.11 -4.42 2.63
C ASP A 103 7.17 -3.82 1.57
N LEU A 104 7.36 -4.17 0.30
CA LEU A 104 6.46 -3.73 -0.78
C LEU A 104 5.04 -4.31 -0.61
N ARG A 105 4.96 -5.58 -0.20
CA ARG A 105 3.68 -6.20 0.10
C ARG A 105 2.96 -5.49 1.23
N ARG A 106 3.67 -5.19 2.33
CA ARG A 106 3.13 -4.45 3.47
C ARG A 106 2.65 -3.07 3.05
N MET A 107 3.45 -2.32 2.31
CA MET A 107 3.08 -1.01 1.79
C MET A 107 1.78 -1.06 0.97
N ILE A 108 1.63 -2.02 0.06
CA ILE A 108 0.41 -2.19 -0.74
C ILE A 108 -0.79 -2.58 0.13
N GLN A 109 -0.60 -3.42 1.16
CA GLN A 109 -1.67 -3.80 2.09
C GLN A 109 -2.12 -2.61 2.95
N THR A 110 -1.16 -1.84 3.46
CA THR A 110 -1.43 -0.59 4.19
C THR A 110 -2.17 0.39 3.30
N ALA A 111 -1.77 0.57 2.04
CA ALA A 111 -2.48 1.43 1.08
C ALA A 111 -3.96 1.05 0.94
N ARG A 112 -4.27 -0.25 0.88
CA ARG A 112 -5.64 -0.75 0.80
C ARG A 112 -6.41 -0.60 2.10
N LYS A 113 -5.75 -0.87 3.24
CA LYS A 113 -6.35 -0.74 4.57
C LYS A 113 -6.92 0.66 4.77
N TYR A 114 -6.19 1.67 4.33
CA TYR A 114 -6.59 3.07 4.42
C TYR A 114 -7.41 3.56 3.21
N ASN A 115 -7.84 2.64 2.32
CA ASN A 115 -8.54 2.93 1.07
C ASN A 115 -7.96 4.13 0.32
N LEU A 116 -6.64 4.14 0.15
CA LEU A 116 -5.95 5.21 -0.56
C LEU A 116 -6.29 5.10 -2.05
N GLU A 117 -7.39 5.76 -2.39
CA GLU A 117 -7.86 5.98 -3.74
C GLU A 117 -7.37 7.33 -4.22
N PHE A 118 -6.99 7.38 -5.50
CA PHE A 118 -6.65 8.65 -6.12
C PHE A 118 -7.93 9.49 -6.32
N THR A 119 -8.20 10.37 -5.36
CA THR A 119 -9.28 11.37 -5.44
C THR A 119 -8.70 12.68 -5.97
N GLY A 120 -8.30 12.68 -7.24
CA GLY A 120 -7.84 13.90 -7.89
C GLY A 120 -9.00 14.83 -8.24
N LEU A 121 -9.12 15.96 -7.54
CA LEU A 121 -9.97 17.09 -7.99
C LEU A 121 -9.48 17.65 -9.34
N SER A 122 -8.18 17.56 -9.63
CA SER A 122 -7.60 17.79 -10.96
C SER A 122 -6.26 17.06 -11.12
N ILE A 123 -6.09 16.28 -12.20
CA ILE A 123 -4.81 15.69 -12.60
C ILE A 123 -4.16 16.63 -13.60
N SER A 124 -2.85 16.88 -13.48
CA SER A 124 -2.13 17.65 -14.52
C SER A 124 -2.25 16.96 -15.88
N LYS A 125 -2.33 17.74 -16.95
CA LYS A 125 -2.50 17.21 -18.31
C LYS A 125 -1.36 16.26 -18.69
N ASP A 126 -0.15 16.54 -18.23
CA ASP A 126 1.04 15.73 -18.54
C ASP A 126 0.96 14.34 -17.90
N ILE A 127 0.58 14.26 -16.62
CA ILE A 127 0.37 12.98 -15.92
C ILE A 127 -0.77 12.20 -16.59
N ARG A 128 -1.83 12.91 -17.00
CA ARG A 128 -2.97 12.33 -17.70
C ARG A 128 -2.59 11.68 -19.04
N LEU A 129 -1.66 12.29 -19.78
CA LEU A 129 -1.14 11.77 -21.06
C LEU A 129 -0.19 10.58 -20.89
N GLN A 130 0.43 10.44 -19.72
CA GLN A 130 1.29 9.29 -19.41
C GLN A 130 0.51 8.03 -19.00
N MET A 131 -0.79 8.17 -18.69
CA MET A 131 -1.63 7.03 -18.35
C MET A 131 -2.20 6.37 -19.62
N PRO A 132 -2.27 5.04 -19.67
CA PRO A 132 -2.98 4.36 -20.74
C PRO A 132 -4.48 4.69 -20.66
N ILE A 133 -5.13 4.77 -21.82
CA ILE A 133 -6.56 5.10 -21.94
C ILE A 133 -7.42 4.16 -21.08
N TRP A 134 -7.07 2.87 -21.02
CA TRP A 134 -7.84 1.84 -20.31
C TRP A 134 -7.66 1.81 -18.79
N SER A 135 -6.64 2.48 -18.24
CA SER A 135 -6.42 2.58 -16.78
C SER A 135 -6.57 4.01 -16.27
N HIS A 136 -7.14 4.87 -17.11
CA HIS A 136 -7.34 6.28 -16.82
C HIS A 136 -8.40 6.47 -15.71
N VAL A 137 -8.15 7.37 -14.76
CA VAL A 137 -9.02 7.60 -13.57
C VAL A 137 -10.48 7.95 -13.93
N GLY A 138 -10.69 8.60 -15.07
CA GLY A 138 -12.02 8.92 -15.59
C GLY A 138 -12.80 7.75 -16.22
N VAL A 139 -12.17 6.58 -16.41
CA VAL A 139 -12.88 5.37 -16.85
C VAL A 139 -13.62 4.80 -15.64
N ARG A 140 -14.91 5.13 -15.53
CA ARG A 140 -15.82 4.39 -14.64
C ARG A 140 -15.80 2.94 -15.10
N ASP A 141 -15.69 2.01 -14.15
CA ASP A 141 -15.59 0.57 -14.39
C ASP A 141 -16.46 0.13 -15.56
N ILE A 142 -15.83 -0.09 -16.71
CA ILE A 142 -16.39 -0.92 -17.77
C ILE A 142 -16.10 -2.38 -17.37
N THR A 143 -16.41 -2.75 -16.13
CA THR A 143 -16.58 -4.17 -15.84
C THR A 143 -17.89 -4.56 -16.50
N PRO A 144 -17.91 -5.46 -17.49
CA PRO A 144 -19.11 -6.26 -17.63
C PRO A 144 -19.25 -6.98 -16.28
N THR A 145 -20.35 -6.71 -15.57
CA THR A 145 -20.87 -7.59 -14.53
C THR A 145 -20.98 -8.99 -15.11
N ARG A 146 -19.90 -9.77 -15.05
CA ARG A 146 -19.89 -11.15 -15.51
C ARG A 146 -18.78 -11.94 -14.85
N TRP A 147 -18.85 -12.02 -13.52
CA TRP A 147 -18.55 -13.25 -12.79
C TRP A 147 -19.51 -13.31 -11.60
N GLY A 148 -20.75 -13.69 -11.90
CA GLY A 148 -21.58 -14.35 -10.90
C GLY A 148 -20.91 -15.67 -10.56
N ILE A 149 -20.66 -15.89 -9.28
CA ILE A 149 -20.34 -17.19 -8.73
C ILE A 149 -21.49 -17.51 -7.78
N SER A 150 -22.32 -18.43 -8.23
CA SER A 150 -23.17 -19.29 -7.41
C SER A 150 -22.31 -20.12 -6.47
#